data_AF-A0A969MWG0-F1
#
_entry.id   AF-A0A969MWG0-F1
#
_cell.length_a   1.000
_cell.length_b   1.000
_cell.length_c   1.000
_cell.angle_alpha   90.00
_cell.angle_beta   90.00
_cell.angle_gamma   90.00
#
_symmetry.space_group_name_H-M   'P 1'
#
loop_
_entity.id
_entity.type
_entity.pdbx_description
1 polymer ?
#
loop_
_entity_poly.entity_id
_entity_poly.type
_entity_poly.pdbx_seq_one_letter_code
_entity_poly.pdbx_strand_id
1 'polypeptide(L)'
;MKDSSNFTPTERLESIKVGIIAGLSALVTFGFLGLLDLWISEVLAIDPILLTAQSKSGVILSGMISAVSGFLFGVTYRYIVRTDQNIHLKSGAVVAFGLIRGLAAYHPSPDAELYSAITIGIGVLGIAESLILFTVAAIAINFAFRWRWLKPFKSMGEMS
;
A
#
# COMPACT_ATOMS: atom_id res chain seq x y z
N MET A 1 -19.24 -17.85 31.89
CA MET A 1 -18.22 -17.00 31.23
C MET A 1 -18.67 -16.81 29.78
N LYS A 2 -18.93 -15.57 29.36
CA LYS A 2 -19.41 -15.23 28.00
C LYS A 2 -18.20 -15.24 27.05
N ASP A 3 -18.25 -16.05 26.01
CA ASP A 3 -17.25 -16.06 24.95
C ASP A 3 -17.12 -14.68 24.31
N SER A 4 -15.97 -14.04 24.50
CA SER A 4 -15.67 -12.64 24.16
C SER A 4 -15.03 -12.47 22.77
N SER A 5 -15.28 -13.39 21.83
CA SER A 5 -14.74 -13.29 20.46
C SER A 5 -15.86 -13.27 19.41
N ASN A 6 -16.52 -12.12 19.27
CA ASN A 6 -17.57 -11.83 18.27
C ASN A 6 -17.02 -11.60 16.84
N PHE A 7 -16.05 -12.38 16.38
CA PHE A 7 -15.72 -12.46 14.95
C PHE A 7 -15.92 -13.89 14.50
N THR A 8 -16.89 -14.14 13.61
CA THR A 8 -17.08 -15.50 13.08
C THR A 8 -15.83 -15.90 12.28
N PRO A 9 -15.38 -17.18 12.32
CA PRO A 9 -14.16 -17.62 11.62
C PRO A 9 -14.10 -17.23 10.14
N THR A 10 -15.27 -17.21 9.50
CA THR A 10 -15.53 -16.71 8.13
C THR A 10 -15.08 -15.27 7.90
N GLU A 11 -15.26 -14.39 8.87
CA GLU A 11 -14.96 -12.96 8.74
C GLU A 11 -13.45 -12.72 8.79
N ARG A 12 -12.74 -13.50 9.59
CA ARG A 12 -11.29 -13.48 9.70
C ARG A 12 -10.64 -13.93 8.40
N LEU A 13 -11.14 -14.99 7.79
CA LEU A 13 -10.64 -15.51 6.50
C LEU A 13 -10.84 -14.51 5.36
N GLU A 14 -11.97 -13.83 5.31
CA GLU A 14 -12.21 -12.81 4.29
C GLU A 14 -11.30 -11.58 4.48
N SER A 15 -10.97 -11.18 5.72
CA SER A 15 -9.97 -10.11 5.94
C SER A 15 -8.58 -10.53 5.45
N ILE A 16 -8.18 -11.78 5.69
CA ILE A 16 -6.90 -12.31 5.20
C ILE A 16 -6.87 -12.29 3.67
N LYS A 17 -7.96 -12.68 3.01
CA LYS A 17 -8.05 -12.64 1.54
C LYS A 17 -7.91 -11.22 1.00
N VAL A 18 -8.56 -10.23 1.62
CA VAL A 18 -8.39 -8.81 1.23
C VAL A 18 -6.95 -8.35 1.44
N GLY A 19 -6.34 -8.71 2.57
CA GLY A 19 -4.93 -8.45 2.83
C GLY A 19 -4.02 -9.03 1.76
N ILE A 20 -4.22 -10.29 1.35
CA ILE A 20 -3.41 -10.95 0.31
C ILE A 20 -3.55 -10.21 -1.03
N ILE A 21 -4.77 -9.86 -1.44
CA ILE A 21 -5.01 -9.12 -2.69
C ILE A 21 -4.27 -7.77 -2.65
N ALA A 22 -4.38 -7.05 -1.54
CA ALA A 22 -3.73 -5.77 -1.36
C ALA A 22 -2.20 -5.90 -1.36
N GLY A 23 -1.65 -6.87 -0.63
CA GLY A 23 -0.21 -7.13 -0.57
C GLY A 23 0.40 -7.52 -1.92
N LEU A 24 -0.27 -8.40 -2.68
CA LEU A 24 0.15 -8.78 -4.02
C LEU A 24 0.07 -7.59 -4.99
N SER A 25 -1.00 -6.81 -4.94
CA SER A 25 -1.13 -5.62 -5.78
C SER A 25 -0.05 -4.57 -5.47
N ALA A 26 0.30 -4.40 -4.19
CA ALA A 26 1.38 -3.52 -3.76
C ALA A 26 2.74 -4.01 -4.25
N LEU A 27 3.00 -5.33 -4.20
CA LEU A 27 4.24 -5.91 -4.70
C LEU A 27 4.38 -5.74 -6.23
N VAL A 28 3.31 -5.99 -6.98
CA VAL A 28 3.29 -5.78 -8.43
C VAL A 28 3.50 -4.29 -8.77
N THR A 29 2.85 -3.40 -8.03
CA THR A 29 3.00 -1.95 -8.22
C THR A 29 4.43 -1.51 -7.93
N PHE A 30 5.04 -2.00 -6.85
CA PHE A 30 6.44 -1.72 -6.53
C PHE A 30 7.39 -2.20 -7.64
N GLY A 31 7.20 -3.43 -8.15
CA GLY A 31 8.00 -3.93 -9.26
C GLY A 31 7.83 -3.10 -10.53
N PHE A 32 6.61 -2.67 -10.84
CA PHE A 32 6.31 -1.83 -11.99
C PHE A 32 6.94 -0.44 -11.87
N LEU A 33 6.83 0.21 -10.71
CA LEU A 33 7.47 1.51 -10.45
C LEU A 33 8.99 1.41 -10.57
N GLY A 34 9.61 0.37 -9.98
CA GLY A 34 11.04 0.15 -10.14
C GLY A 34 11.49 -0.04 -11.60
N LEU A 35 10.67 -0.69 -12.44
CA LEU A 35 10.94 -0.79 -13.88
C LEU A 35 10.80 0.56 -14.60
N LEU A 36 9.82 1.38 -14.20
CA LEU A 36 9.66 2.73 -14.73
C LEU A 36 10.85 3.62 -14.36
N ASP A 37 11.34 3.54 -13.12
CA ASP A 37 12.49 4.33 -12.67
C ASP A 37 13.75 3.96 -13.46
N LEU A 38 13.96 2.67 -13.72
CA LEU A 38 15.04 2.20 -14.59
C LEU A 38 14.91 2.76 -16.01
N TRP A 39 13.71 2.70 -16.59
CA TRP A 39 13.46 3.22 -17.93
C TRP A 39 13.65 4.75 -18.01
N ILE A 40 13.18 5.50 -17.02
CA ILE A 40 13.37 6.95 -16.93
C ILE A 40 14.85 7.30 -16.79
N SER A 41 15.60 6.56 -15.96
CA SER A 41 17.03 6.78 -15.76
C SER A 41 17.81 6.62 -17.06
N GLU A 42 17.44 5.63 -17.90
CA GLU A 42 18.05 5.40 -19.21
C GLU A 42 17.72 6.53 -20.20
N VAL A 43 16.46 6.96 -20.27
CA VAL A 43 16.01 8.03 -21.20
C VAL A 43 16.61 9.38 -20.85
N LEU A 44 16.75 9.72 -19.57
CA LEU A 44 17.30 10.99 -19.10
C LEU A 44 18.81 10.98 -18.88
N ALA A 45 19.48 9.85 -19.08
CA ALA A 45 20.90 9.65 -18.80
C ALA A 45 21.31 10.08 -17.37
N ILE A 46 20.44 9.79 -16.40
CA ILE A 46 20.67 10.06 -14.97
C ILE A 46 21.06 8.75 -14.31
N ASP A 47 22.02 8.80 -13.38
CA ASP A 47 22.40 7.61 -12.61
C ASP A 47 21.20 6.98 -11.91
N PRO A 48 20.89 5.69 -12.12
CA PRO A 48 19.75 5.01 -11.50
C PRO A 48 19.82 5.03 -9.97
N ILE A 49 21.04 5.11 -9.42
CA ILE A 49 21.27 5.24 -7.98
C ILE A 49 20.64 6.52 -7.42
N LEU A 50 20.52 7.59 -8.22
CA LEU A 50 19.91 8.85 -7.81
C LEU A 50 18.37 8.75 -7.75
N LEU A 51 17.75 7.98 -8.65
CA LEU A 51 16.30 7.73 -8.64
C LEU A 51 15.91 6.66 -7.64
N THR A 52 16.62 5.53 -7.64
CA THR A 52 16.19 4.32 -6.94
C THR A 52 16.88 4.17 -5.58
N ALA A 53 18.04 4.79 -5.34
CA ALA A 53 18.78 4.81 -4.06
C ALA A 53 18.89 3.45 -3.32
N GLN A 54 18.84 2.32 -4.04
CA GLN A 54 18.72 0.99 -3.43
C GLN A 54 19.79 0.03 -3.97
N SER A 55 20.45 -0.68 -3.08
CA SER A 55 21.30 -1.83 -3.40
C SER A 55 20.44 -3.04 -3.82
N LYS A 56 21.02 -4.03 -4.51
CA LYS A 56 20.30 -5.26 -4.92
C LYS A 56 19.62 -5.97 -3.74
N SER A 57 20.25 -5.98 -2.56
CA SER A 57 19.65 -6.51 -1.32
C SER A 57 18.55 -5.59 -0.76
N GLY A 58 18.69 -4.28 -0.92
CA GLY A 58 17.67 -3.29 -0.59
C GLY A 58 16.38 -3.49 -1.38
N VAL A 59 16.46 -3.78 -2.68
CA VAL A 59 15.27 -3.95 -3.54
C VAL A 59 14.38 -5.11 -3.06
N ILE A 60 14.97 -6.25 -2.68
CA ILE A 60 14.20 -7.40 -2.17
C ILE A 60 13.52 -7.03 -0.85
N LEU A 61 14.27 -6.41 0.06
CA LEU A 61 13.73 -6.00 1.36
C LEU A 61 12.61 -4.97 1.20
N SER A 62 12.80 -3.96 0.34
CA SER A 62 11.80 -2.95 0.04
C SER A 62 10.56 -3.55 -0.61
N GLY A 63 10.72 -4.55 -1.49
CA GLY A 63 9.60 -5.33 -2.04
C GLY A 63 8.83 -6.09 -0.97
N MET A 64 9.52 -6.74 -0.02
CA MET A 64 8.86 -7.39 1.12
C MET A 64 8.11 -6.40 2.00
N ILE A 65 8.73 -5.25 2.31
CA ILE A 65 8.10 -4.17 3.09
C ILE A 65 6.87 -3.63 2.34
N SER A 66 6.94 -3.45 1.02
CA SER A 66 5.80 -3.11 0.15
C SER A 66 4.65 -4.12 0.28
N ALA A 67 4.95 -5.41 0.15
CA ALA A 67 3.94 -6.47 0.23
C ALA A 67 3.28 -6.52 1.61
N VAL A 68 4.08 -6.47 2.69
CA VAL A 68 3.57 -6.49 4.08
C VAL A 68 2.78 -5.22 4.38
N SER A 69 3.25 -4.04 3.96
CA SER A 69 2.51 -2.79 4.15
C SER A 69 1.17 -2.81 3.42
N GLY A 70 1.16 -3.29 2.17
CA GLY A 70 -0.06 -3.47 1.39
C GLY A 70 -1.02 -4.45 2.05
N PHE A 71 -0.52 -5.55 2.61
CA PHE A 71 -1.33 -6.51 3.36
C PHE A 71 -2.00 -5.88 4.59
N LEU A 72 -1.23 -5.19 5.44
CA LEU A 72 -1.76 -4.50 6.63
C LEU A 72 -2.78 -3.41 6.25
N PHE A 73 -2.48 -2.66 5.20
CA PHE A 73 -3.41 -1.68 4.65
C PHE A 73 -4.71 -2.34 4.20
N GLY A 74 -4.65 -3.44 3.44
CA GLY A 74 -5.84 -4.12 2.94
C GLY A 74 -6.74 -4.66 4.04
N VAL A 75 -6.15 -5.27 5.07
CA VAL A 75 -6.90 -5.72 6.25
C VAL A 75 -7.62 -4.55 6.91
N THR A 76 -6.94 -3.42 7.11
CA THR A 76 -7.51 -2.21 7.71
C THR A 76 -8.60 -1.58 6.82
N TYR A 77 -8.31 -1.46 5.53
CA TYR A 77 -9.16 -0.81 4.53
C TYR A 77 -10.50 -1.53 4.36
N ARG A 78 -10.54 -2.86 4.51
CA ARG A 78 -11.79 -3.63 4.53
C ARG A 78 -12.79 -3.11 5.56
N TYR A 79 -12.32 -2.77 6.77
CA TYR A 79 -13.19 -2.24 7.82
C TYR A 79 -13.72 -0.85 7.47
N ILE A 80 -12.89 -0.02 6.83
CA ILE A 80 -13.25 1.33 6.38
C ILE A 80 -14.35 1.27 5.31
N VAL A 81 -14.16 0.45 4.28
CA VAL A 81 -15.14 0.29 3.18
C VAL A 81 -16.46 -0.32 3.65
N ARG A 82 -16.43 -1.15 4.69
CA ARG A 82 -17.64 -1.73 5.29
C ARG A 82 -18.41 -0.69 6.12
N THR A 83 -17.70 0.11 6.91
CA THR A 83 -18.32 1.00 7.90
C THR A 83 -18.89 2.25 7.24
N ASP A 84 -18.28 2.68 6.13
CA ASP A 84 -18.65 3.95 5.50
C ASP A 84 -18.52 3.93 3.97
N GLN A 85 -19.53 4.49 3.28
CA GLN A 85 -19.49 4.72 1.83
C GLN A 85 -18.82 6.04 1.45
N ASN A 86 -18.47 6.87 2.44
CA ASN A 86 -17.82 8.15 2.25
C ASN A 86 -16.48 8.03 1.51
N ILE A 87 -16.41 8.63 0.32
CA ILE A 87 -15.20 8.66 -0.52
C ILE A 87 -14.03 9.32 0.22
N HIS A 88 -14.31 10.36 1.02
CA HIS A 88 -13.30 11.09 1.79
C HIS A 88 -12.59 10.22 2.83
N LEU A 89 -13.29 9.27 3.46
CA LEU A 89 -12.69 8.38 4.46
C LEU A 89 -11.75 7.37 3.79
N LYS A 90 -12.12 6.87 2.60
CA LYS A 90 -11.32 5.95 1.81
C LYS A 90 -10.05 6.61 1.27
N SER A 91 -10.18 7.81 0.71
CA SER A 91 -9.01 8.58 0.24
C SER A 91 -8.11 9.02 1.40
N GLY A 92 -8.69 9.42 2.53
CA GLY A 92 -7.93 9.78 3.73
C GLY A 92 -7.07 8.62 4.26
N ALA A 93 -7.59 7.39 4.23
CA ALA A 93 -6.84 6.19 4.61
C ALA A 93 -5.64 5.92 3.69
N VAL A 94 -5.84 6.05 2.37
CA VAL A 94 -4.76 5.90 1.37
C VAL A 94 -3.67 6.95 1.61
N VAL A 95 -4.06 8.21 1.81
CA VAL A 95 -3.13 9.31 2.06
C VAL A 95 -2.37 9.09 3.37
N ALA A 96 -3.04 8.71 4.46
CA ALA A 96 -2.39 8.47 5.74
C ALA A 96 -1.34 7.35 5.66
N PHE A 97 -1.69 6.20 5.08
CA PHE A 97 -0.75 5.08 4.94
C PHE A 97 0.40 5.42 3.98
N GLY A 98 0.10 6.09 2.86
CA GLY A 98 1.11 6.53 1.90
C GLY A 98 2.09 7.53 2.49
N LEU A 99 1.61 8.51 3.26
CA LEU A 99 2.47 9.47 3.95
C LEU A 99 3.33 8.77 5.01
N ILE A 100 2.75 7.98 5.91
CA ILE A 100 3.51 7.31 6.98
C ILE A 100 4.63 6.44 6.38
N ARG A 101 4.32 5.68 5.33
CA ARG A 101 5.31 4.86 4.64
C ARG A 101 6.36 5.72 3.91
N GLY A 102 5.93 6.71 3.15
CA GLY A 102 6.82 7.56 2.37
C GLY A 102 7.80 8.34 3.24
N LEU A 103 7.31 8.88 4.35
CA LEU A 103 8.17 9.54 5.35
C LEU A 103 9.09 8.53 6.05
N ALA A 104 8.64 7.31 6.35
CA ALA A 104 9.49 6.28 6.94
C ALA A 104 10.58 5.78 5.96
N ALA A 105 10.34 5.85 4.65
CA ALA A 105 11.33 5.50 3.63
C ALA A 105 12.41 6.58 3.48
N TYR A 106 12.13 7.83 3.90
CA TYR A 106 13.09 8.92 3.86
C TYR A 106 14.13 8.78 4.97
N HIS A 107 15.32 8.30 4.60
CA HIS A 107 16.51 8.28 5.45
C HIS A 107 17.61 9.09 4.77
N PRO A 108 17.79 10.39 5.11
CA PRO A 108 18.91 11.16 4.60
C PRO A 108 20.20 10.56 5.17
N SER A 109 21.19 10.30 4.30
CA SER A 109 22.51 9.89 4.76
C SER A 109 23.11 10.98 5.65
N PRO A 110 23.92 10.64 6.67
CA PRO A 110 24.55 11.62 7.58
C PRO A 110 25.34 12.71 6.85
N ASP A 111 25.82 12.37 5.65
CA ASP A 111 26.67 13.21 4.80
C ASP A 111 25.86 14.02 3.76
N ALA A 112 24.55 13.77 3.65
CA ALA A 112 23.69 14.51 2.73
C ALA A 112 23.24 15.82 3.36
N GLU A 113 23.41 16.92 2.63
CA GLU A 113 22.76 18.18 2.99
C GLU A 113 21.24 17.97 2.94
N LEU A 114 20.63 17.93 4.13
CA LEU A 114 19.19 17.69 4.34
C LEU A 114 18.32 18.66 3.53
N TYR A 115 18.86 19.84 3.21
CA TYR A 115 18.17 20.93 2.52
C TYR A 115 18.54 21.07 1.04
N SER A 116 19.32 20.14 0.47
CA SER A 116 19.57 20.16 -0.96
C SER A 116 18.27 19.89 -1.72
N ALA A 117 18.05 20.60 -2.83
CA ALA A 117 16.87 20.40 -3.67
C ALA A 117 16.73 18.95 -4.17
N ILE A 118 17.87 18.26 -4.35
CA ILE A 118 17.92 16.86 -4.77
C ILE A 118 17.43 15.94 -3.65
N THR A 119 17.90 16.14 -2.41
CA THR A 119 17.48 15.34 -1.25
C THR A 119 15.97 15.46 -1.00
N ILE A 120 15.44 16.68 -1.13
CA ILE A 120 13.99 16.94 -1.00
C ILE A 120 13.23 16.28 -2.15
N GLY A 121 13.73 16.38 -3.39
CA GLY A 121 13.13 15.76 -4.57
C GLY A 121 12.99 14.25 -4.44
N ILE A 122 14.03 13.55 -3.97
CA ILE A 122 14.01 12.10 -3.73
C ILE A 122 13.00 11.74 -2.63
N GLY A 123 12.93 12.52 -1.55
CA GLY A 123 11.94 12.31 -0.49
C GLY A 123 10.50 12.47 -0.98
N VAL A 124 10.23 13.50 -1.78
CA VAL A 124 8.90 13.72 -2.38
C VAL A 124 8.53 12.59 -3.34
N LEU A 125 9.49 12.09 -4.13
CA LEU A 125 9.27 10.97 -5.04
C LEU A 125 8.89 9.70 -4.26
N GLY A 126 9.61 9.35 -3.18
CA GLY A 126 9.29 8.19 -2.35
C GLY A 126 7.91 8.29 -1.65
N ILE A 127 7.47 9.51 -1.31
CA ILE A 127 6.10 9.74 -0.84
C ILE A 127 5.09 9.52 -1.96
N ALA A 128 5.34 10.03 -3.16
CA ALA A 128 4.47 9.85 -4.31
C ALA A 128 4.32 8.37 -4.69
N GLU A 129 5.42 7.62 -4.74
CA GLU A 129 5.42 6.16 -4.96
C GLU A 129 4.58 5.43 -3.91
N SER A 130 4.73 5.80 -2.63
CA SER A 130 3.96 5.21 -1.54
C SER A 130 2.46 5.49 -1.69
N LEU A 131 2.07 6.70 -2.09
CA LEU A 131 0.68 7.05 -2.38
C LEU A 131 0.14 6.25 -3.56
N ILE A 132 0.90 6.11 -4.65
CA ILE A 132 0.51 5.30 -5.81
C ILE A 132 0.31 3.84 -5.39
N LEU A 133 1.23 3.28 -4.61
CA LEU A 133 1.18 1.91 -4.12
C LEU A 133 -0.12 1.62 -3.34
N PHE A 134 -0.48 2.46 -2.36
CA PHE A 134 -1.72 2.25 -1.62
C PHE A 134 -2.98 2.60 -2.40
N THR A 135 -2.89 3.52 -3.37
CA THR A 135 -3.99 3.84 -4.28
C THR A 135 -4.32 2.63 -5.16
N VAL A 136 -3.31 2.01 -5.78
CA VAL A 136 -3.50 0.80 -6.58
C VAL A 136 -4.04 -0.34 -5.73
N ALA A 137 -3.55 -0.51 -4.50
CA ALA A 137 -4.08 -1.51 -3.57
C ALA A 137 -5.56 -1.25 -3.24
N ALA A 138 -5.95 -0.01 -2.96
CA ALA A 138 -7.34 0.35 -2.70
C ALA A 138 -8.24 0.08 -3.93
N ILE A 139 -7.76 0.40 -5.14
CA ILE A 139 -8.47 0.09 -6.40
C ILE A 139 -8.63 -1.42 -6.56
N ALA A 140 -7.58 -2.21 -6.36
CA ALA A 140 -7.63 -3.67 -6.47
C ALA A 140 -8.65 -4.28 -5.49
N ILE A 141 -8.69 -3.80 -4.25
CA ILE A 141 -9.69 -4.22 -3.25
C ILE A 141 -11.10 -3.83 -3.69
N ASN A 142 -11.32 -2.59 -4.12
CA ASN A 142 -12.63 -2.11 -4.59
C ASN A 142 -13.11 -2.93 -5.80
N PHE A 143 -12.20 -3.28 -6.71
CA PHE A 143 -12.49 -4.13 -7.86
C PHE A 143 -12.87 -5.55 -7.44
N ALA A 144 -12.13 -6.15 -6.49
CA ALA A 144 -12.45 -7.46 -5.94
C ALA A 144 -13.82 -7.50 -5.24
N PHE A 145 -14.23 -6.41 -4.58
CA PHE A 145 -15.59 -6.27 -4.05
C PHE A 145 -16.65 -6.19 -5.16
N ARG A 146 -16.41 -5.37 -6.21
CA ARG A 146 -17.33 -5.21 -7.35
C ARG A 146 -17.55 -6.53 -8.10
N TRP A 147 -16.51 -7.35 -8.22
CA TRP A 147 -16.56 -8.66 -8.89
C TRP A 147 -17.12 -9.79 -8.00
N ARG A 148 -17.62 -9.48 -6.79
CA ARG A 148 -18.13 -10.47 -5.81
C ARG A 148 -17.12 -11.57 -5.45
N TRP A 149 -15.82 -11.37 -5.70
CA TRP A 149 -14.76 -12.26 -5.24
C TRP A 149 -14.62 -12.26 -3.72
N LEU A 150 -15.11 -11.18 -3.10
CA LEU A 150 -15.25 -10.99 -1.66
C LEU A 150 -16.74 -10.96 -1.33
N LYS A 151 -17.18 -11.82 -0.40
CA LYS A 151 -18.59 -11.82 0.01
C LYS A 151 -18.83 -10.66 0.99
N PRO A 152 -19.82 -9.79 0.75
CA PRO A 152 -20.34 -8.91 1.80
C PRO A 152 -20.79 -9.77 2.98
N PHE A 153 -20.64 -9.27 4.21
CA PHE A 153 -21.18 -9.99 5.35
C PHE A 153 -22.68 -10.16 5.18
N LYS A 154 -23.15 -11.39 5.34
CA LYS A 154 -24.57 -11.67 5.44
C LYS A 154 -25.06 -11.00 6.73
N SER A 155 -25.89 -9.96 6.62
CA SER A 155 -26.65 -9.52 7.78
C SER A 155 -27.52 -10.71 8.20
N MET A 156 -27.40 -11.10 9.46
CA MET A 156 -28.34 -12.02 10.08
C MET A 156 -29.63 -11.24 10.30
N GLY A 157 -30.41 -11.06 9.24
CA GLY A 157 -31.60 -10.20 9.26
C GLY A 157 -32.61 -10.44 8.14
N GLU A 158 -32.41 -11.45 7.30
CA GLU A 158 -33.37 -11.85 6.25
C GLU A 158 -33.30 -13.39 6.14
N MET A 159 -34.32 -14.20 6.44
CA MET A 159 -35.74 -13.97 6.73
C MET A 159 -36.23 -15.09 7.66
N SER A 160 -36.99 -14.68 8.67
CA SER A 160 -38.11 -15.41 9.25
C SER A 160 -39.19 -15.71 8.21
#